data_AF-A0A969I3B7-F1
#
_entry.id   AF-A0A969I3B7-F1
#
_cell.length_a   1.000
_cell.length_b   1.000
_cell.length_c   1.000
_cell.angle_alpha   90.00
_cell.angle_beta   90.00
_cell.angle_gamma   90.00
#
_symmetry.space_group_name_H-M   'P 1'
#
loop_
_entity.id
_entity.type
_entity.pdbx_description
1 polymer ?
#
loop_
_entity_poly.entity_id
_entity_poly.type
_entity_poly.pdbx_seq_one_letter_code
_entity_poly.pdbx_strand_id
1 'polypeptide(L)'
;MRKLSHVTNNDHSDGWRGAIADLKKQVRRLNSKAGQIKMDLHDLAEGLPNDYEQLPALSAKTYDIFCQLQALRQQLKELEANA
;
A
#
# COMPACT_ATOMS: atom_id res chain seq x y z
N MET A 1 -23.67 -16.82 45.25
CA MET A 1 -23.54 -17.60 43.98
C MET A 1 -24.69 -17.15 43.08
N ARG A 2 -24.56 -16.66 41.84
CA ARG A 2 -23.49 -16.48 40.85
C ARG A 2 -23.70 -15.08 40.23
N LYS A 3 -22.66 -14.30 39.97
CA LYS A 3 -22.79 -13.10 39.12
C LYS A 3 -22.84 -13.56 37.66
N LEU A 4 -23.95 -13.29 37.00
CA LEU A 4 -24.08 -13.41 35.55
C LEU A 4 -23.23 -12.32 34.90
N SER A 5 -22.05 -12.67 34.42
CA SER A 5 -21.27 -11.82 33.52
C SER A 5 -21.95 -11.79 32.16
N HIS A 6 -22.50 -10.63 31.81
CA HIS A 6 -22.87 -10.29 30.44
C HIS A 6 -21.62 -10.40 29.56
N VAL A 7 -21.59 -11.36 28.66
CA VAL A 7 -20.66 -11.38 27.52
C VAL A 7 -21.23 -10.39 26.52
N THR A 8 -20.63 -9.21 26.42
CA THR A 8 -20.93 -8.27 25.35
C THR A 8 -20.26 -8.76 24.07
N ASN A 9 -21.05 -9.02 23.03
CA ASN A 9 -20.62 -9.28 21.65
C ASN A 9 -19.91 -8.02 21.08
N ASN A 10 -18.66 -7.77 21.47
CA ASN A 10 -17.87 -6.62 21.01
C ASN A 10 -16.57 -7.01 20.28
N ASP A 11 -16.39 -8.29 19.94
CA ASP A 11 -15.15 -8.80 19.34
C ASP A 11 -15.01 -8.43 17.84
N HIS A 12 -16.12 -8.15 17.14
CA HIS A 12 -16.09 -7.86 15.69
C HIS A 12 -15.68 -6.43 15.34
N SER A 13 -15.83 -5.45 16.24
CA SER A 13 -15.59 -4.03 15.93
C SER A 13 -14.11 -3.61 15.96
N ASP A 14 -13.24 -4.41 16.57
CA ASP A 14 -11.83 -4.07 16.72
C ASP A 14 -10.98 -4.62 15.56
N GLY A 15 -11.42 -5.71 14.92
CA GLY A 15 -10.69 -6.35 13.82
C GLY A 15 -10.56 -5.49 12.56
N TRP A 16 -11.64 -4.78 12.17
CA TRP A 16 -11.62 -3.95 10.96
C TRP A 16 -10.77 -2.69 11.14
N ARG A 17 -10.73 -2.10 12.34
CA ARG A 17 -9.85 -0.96 12.64
C ARG A 17 -8.38 -1.35 12.55
N GLY A 18 -8.03 -2.54 13.05
CA GLY A 18 -6.69 -3.12 12.90
C GLY A 18 -6.31 -3.32 11.43
N ALA A 19 -7.22 -3.92 10.64
CA ALA A 19 -7.00 -4.14 9.22
C ALA A 19 -6.79 -2.82 8.43
N ILE A 20 -7.59 -1.78 8.72
CA ILE A 20 -7.42 -0.45 8.12
C ILE A 20 -6.06 0.16 8.51
N ALA A 21 -5.64 0.04 9.78
CA ALA A 21 -4.36 0.55 10.24
C ALA A 21 -3.17 -0.15 9.54
N ASP A 22 -3.24 -1.46 9.38
CA ASP A 22 -2.23 -2.24 8.68
C ASP A 22 -2.18 -1.89 7.19
N LEU A 23 -3.34 -1.71 6.55
CA LEU A 23 -3.41 -1.34 5.14
C LEU A 23 -2.86 0.09 4.90
N LYS A 24 -3.16 1.05 5.78
CA LYS A 24 -2.55 2.39 5.78
C LYS A 24 -1.03 2.33 5.88
N LYS A 25 -0.50 1.47 6.76
CA LYS A 25 0.95 1.27 6.91
C LYS A 25 1.58 0.69 5.64
N GLN A 26 0.92 -0.26 4.99
CA GLN A 26 1.36 -0.83 3.72
C GLN A 26 1.34 0.22 2.60
N VAL A 27 0.26 0.98 2.44
CA VAL A 27 0.15 2.07 1.46
C VAL A 27 1.26 3.09 1.66
N ARG A 28 1.55 3.51 2.90
CA ARG A 28 2.63 4.47 3.18
C ARG A 28 3.99 3.93 2.76
N ARG A 29 4.31 2.68 3.13
CA ARG A 29 5.58 2.03 2.75
C ARG A 29 5.73 1.93 1.24
N LEU A 30 4.68 1.48 0.56
CA LEU A 30 4.70 1.31 -0.88
C LEU A 30 4.76 2.66 -1.61
N ASN A 31 4.13 3.70 -1.08
CA ASN A 31 4.21 5.05 -1.61
C ASN A 31 5.64 5.61 -1.56
N SER A 32 6.36 5.42 -0.45
CA SER A 32 7.78 5.80 -0.37
C SER A 32 8.62 5.06 -1.40
N LYS A 33 8.42 3.75 -1.56
CA LYS A 33 9.14 2.93 -2.55
C LYS A 33 8.81 3.32 -3.99
N ALA A 34 7.54 3.62 -4.30
CA ALA A 34 7.12 4.13 -5.60
C ALA A 34 7.72 5.52 -5.89
N GLY A 35 7.85 6.35 -4.87
CA GLY A 35 8.55 7.63 -4.95
C GLY A 35 10.02 7.45 -5.34
N GLN A 36 10.73 6.52 -4.69
CA GLN A 36 12.13 6.23 -5.01
C GLN A 36 12.31 5.74 -6.45
N ILE A 37 11.56 4.70 -6.86
CA ILE A 37 11.75 4.12 -8.20
C ILE A 37 11.38 5.11 -9.31
N LYS A 38 10.44 6.04 -9.04
CA LYS A 38 10.12 7.13 -9.95
C LYS A 38 11.33 8.04 -10.17
N MET A 39 12.07 8.35 -9.11
CA MET A 39 13.29 9.17 -9.21
C MET A 39 14.41 8.38 -9.88
N ASP A 40 14.58 7.10 -9.54
CA ASP A 40 15.55 6.24 -10.22
C ASP A 40 15.28 6.19 -11.75
N LEU A 41 14.01 6.07 -12.17
CA LEU A 41 13.64 6.08 -13.59
C LEU A 41 13.85 7.46 -14.25
N HIS A 42 13.55 8.54 -13.52
CA HIS A 42 13.82 9.91 -13.99
C HIS A 42 15.30 10.11 -14.26
N ASP A 43 16.15 9.76 -13.29
CA ASP A 43 17.59 9.96 -13.37
C ASP A 43 18.21 9.09 -14.47
N LEU A 44 17.72 7.85 -14.62
CA LEU A 44 18.11 6.99 -15.74
C LEU A 44 17.75 7.60 -17.11
N ALA A 45 16.55 8.16 -17.24
CA ALA A 45 16.11 8.78 -18.49
C ALA A 45 16.88 10.07 -18.81
N GLU A 46 17.23 10.87 -17.80
CA GLU A 46 18.06 12.07 -17.95
C GLU A 46 19.50 11.72 -18.36
N GLY A 47 20.03 10.57 -17.90
CA GLY A 47 21.39 10.11 -18.16
C GLY A 47 21.66 9.47 -19.53
N LEU A 48 20.65 9.34 -20.40
CA LEU A 48 20.80 8.70 -21.70
C LEU A 48 21.89 9.37 -22.58
N PRO A 49 22.68 8.61 -23.34
CA PRO A 49 22.51 7.18 -23.67
C PRO A 49 23.09 6.21 -22.64
N ASN A 50 23.62 6.67 -21.50
CA ASN A 50 24.17 5.76 -20.51
C ASN A 50 23.08 4.84 -19.95
N ASP A 51 23.42 3.57 -19.70
CA ASP A 51 22.54 2.58 -19.06
C ASP A 51 21.18 2.35 -19.75
N TYR A 52 21.07 2.64 -21.06
CA TYR A 52 19.82 2.52 -21.82
C TYR A 52 19.25 1.08 -21.78
N GLU A 53 20.09 0.06 -21.60
CA GLU A 53 19.68 -1.34 -21.48
C GLU A 53 18.83 -1.60 -20.24
N GLN A 54 18.96 -0.77 -19.19
CA GLN A 54 18.19 -0.90 -17.96
C GLN A 54 16.77 -0.31 -18.08
N LEU A 55 16.53 0.52 -19.09
CA LEU A 55 15.29 1.29 -19.26
C LEU A 55 14.02 0.41 -19.32
N PRO A 56 13.98 -0.71 -20.06
CA PRO A 56 12.80 -1.58 -20.07
C PRO A 56 12.52 -2.19 -18.69
N ALA A 57 13.56 -2.65 -18.00
CA ALA A 57 13.41 -3.30 -16.69
C ALA A 57 12.98 -2.31 -15.60
N LEU A 58 13.57 -1.12 -15.56
CA LEU A 58 13.23 -0.10 -14.57
C LEU A 58 11.83 0.50 -14.83
N SER A 59 11.46 0.67 -16.10
CA SER A 59 10.10 1.10 -16.49
C SER A 59 9.04 0.07 -16.06
N ALA A 60 9.27 -1.22 -16.33
CA ALA A 60 8.34 -2.28 -15.91
C ALA A 60 8.17 -2.33 -14.38
N LYS A 61 9.27 -2.28 -13.62
CA LYS A 61 9.22 -2.22 -12.16
C LYS A 61 8.48 -0.99 -11.64
N THR A 62 8.66 0.15 -12.31
CA THR A 62 7.97 1.41 -11.97
C THR A 62 6.47 1.26 -12.20
N TYR A 63 6.06 0.72 -13.35
CA TYR A 63 4.66 0.44 -13.64
C TYR A 63 4.04 -0.48 -12.58
N ASP A 64 4.66 -1.62 -12.31
CA ASP A 64 4.13 -2.63 -11.37
C ASP A 64 3.90 -2.06 -9.97
N ILE A 65 4.84 -1.25 -9.45
CA ILE A 65 4.69 -0.70 -8.11
C ILE A 65 3.58 0.34 -8.02
N PHE A 66 3.36 1.13 -9.08
CA PHE A 66 2.26 2.10 -9.12
C PHE A 66 0.91 1.39 -9.26
N CYS A 67 0.83 0.30 -10.03
CA CYS A 67 -0.36 -0.55 -10.09
C CYS A 67 -0.69 -1.16 -8.72
N GLN A 68 0.30 -1.71 -8.01
CA GLN A 68 0.11 -2.23 -6.65
C GLN A 68 -0.32 -1.14 -5.67
N LEU A 69 0.29 0.06 -5.73
CA LEU A 69 -0.08 1.19 -4.89
C LEU A 69 -1.51 1.66 -5.15
N GLN A 70 -1.94 1.69 -6.42
CA GLN A 70 -3.31 2.03 -6.78
C GLN A 70 -4.29 0.99 -6.22
N ALA A 71 -4.00 -0.30 -6.37
CA ALA A 71 -4.85 -1.37 -5.86
C ALA A 71 -5.03 -1.29 -4.33
N LEU A 72 -3.94 -1.10 -3.56
CA LEU A 72 -4.02 -0.97 -2.11
C LEU A 72 -4.78 0.29 -1.66
N ARG A 73 -4.62 1.41 -2.38
CA ARG A 73 -5.40 2.64 -2.12
C ARG A 73 -6.89 2.44 -2.37
N GLN A 74 -7.24 1.69 -3.42
CA GLN A 74 -8.62 1.37 -3.73
C GLN A 74 -9.23 0.47 -2.65
N GLN A 75 -8.52 -0.60 -2.24
CA GLN A 75 -8.94 -1.47 -1.14
C GLN A 75 -9.12 -0.69 0.18
N LEU A 76 -8.20 0.23 0.48
CA LEU A 76 -8.30 1.06 1.68
C LEU A 76 -9.55 1.94 1.65
N LYS A 77 -9.81 2.58 0.51
CA LYS A 77 -10.99 3.42 0.32
C LYS A 77 -12.29 2.61 0.48
N GLU A 78 -12.34 1.41 -0.07
CA GLU A 78 -13.49 0.51 0.05
C GLU A 78 -13.71 0.05 1.49
N LEU A 79 -12.65 -0.32 2.21
CA LEU A 79 -12.76 -0.69 3.62
C LEU A 79 -13.18 0.47 4.50
N GLU A 80 -12.66 1.68 4.27
CA GLU A 80 -13.05 2.88 5.01
C GLU A 80 -14.49 3.31 4.72
N ALA A 81 -15.01 3.06 3.51
CA ALA A 81 -16.40 3.37 3.15
C ALA A 81 -17.43 2.38 3.73
N ASN A 82 -17.00 1.15 4.04
CA ASN A 82 -17.84 0.07 4.56
C ASN A 82 -17.66 -0.16 6.08
N ALA A 83 -16.91 0.72 6.75
CA ALA A 83 -16.60 0.69 8.18
C ALA A 83 -17.51 1.64 8.97
#